data_AF-A0A3C0CVC3-F1
#
_entry.id   AF-A0A3C0CVC3-F1
#
_cell.length_a   1.000
_cell.length_b   1.000
_cell.length_c   1.000
_cell.angle_alpha   90.00
_cell.angle_beta   90.00
_cell.angle_gamma   90.00
#
_symmetry.space_group_name_H-M   'P 1'
#
loop_
_entity.id
_entity.type
_entity.pdbx_description
1 polymer ?
#
loop_
_entity_poly.entity_id
_entity_poly.type
_entity_poly.pdbx_seq_one_letter_code
_entity_poly.pdbx_strand_id
1 'polypeptide(L)'
;MYVWRWSSPILYVGIVLAVLCSFPLRVCAGVSINSRNYFEPSEALVTPHIKWAKPYYGGKVRALFIIPRAGMREVVELAQRIDMDYRVFVTEGDNAFAKKNINADSLREEDASARYAMLEELLSKEYDIYIIGSIDWSILPQDAKLAILRGVKNGAGLVGIINGRDEILNTVLSRNTSEADKSSFAAGLNGFPYQSGLYQILEESRIQESQTAFADAVAQIVTFGKGRICLYKYQVPSGQPWTSPFHVLVPGPAKAALDRDLTDYDYQLGLVVRCMLWAAGKNPAISISSRSSYVSSIYGTPVKAEFNTSNSARIDLVDFDFFVLNNNGEKIFEKQGCKRLGHKDNLFSFALQTLPIGKYRANLIISKDGKVINFATNILEITGALHIQSLDINRNAFCSSEQVSGTVRLNNPPQGSKILVRHFDNYERLLHEKIFNAKDGVISFGFSLEKPLTVMQYLKVALIDHSGNIIQTKSKHFTVSNLHPANDDMRIIVWNNRPKLEPFYTVPILKYWRKNGVDTTYVSFDGCGTLANMWQIPILDRLVDEKT
;
A
#
# COMPACT_ATOMS: atom_id res chain seq x y z
N MET A 1 70.66 -16.37 17.49
CA MET A 1 70.11 -16.59 18.85
C MET A 1 69.23 -15.39 19.15
N TYR A 2 67.90 -15.40 19.12
CA TYR A 2 66.89 -16.44 18.92
C TYR A 2 66.07 -16.19 17.64
N VAL A 3 65.57 -17.28 17.08
CA VAL A 3 64.72 -17.39 15.90
C VAL A 3 63.26 -17.31 16.33
N TRP A 4 62.42 -16.55 15.62
CA TRP A 4 60.97 -16.77 15.60
C TRP A 4 60.53 -17.05 14.16
N ARG A 5 60.18 -18.31 13.91
CA ARG A 5 59.54 -18.79 12.67
C ARG A 5 58.05 -18.51 12.78
N TRP A 6 57.48 -17.85 11.78
CA TRP A 6 56.04 -17.83 11.54
C TRP A 6 55.64 -19.00 10.66
N SER A 7 54.69 -19.81 11.13
CA SER A 7 53.98 -20.84 10.38
C SER A 7 52.51 -20.42 10.25
N SER A 8 52.10 -20.01 9.04
CA SER A 8 50.79 -20.02 8.34
C SER A 8 49.44 -19.95 9.13
N PRO A 9 48.31 -19.62 8.46
CA PRO A 9 48.00 -18.38 7.75
C PRO A 9 46.62 -17.82 8.21
N ILE A 10 46.52 -16.55 8.58
CA ILE A 10 45.22 -15.89 8.75
C ILE A 10 44.83 -15.20 7.44
N LEU A 11 43.67 -15.61 6.92
CA LEU A 11 42.98 -15.10 5.75
C LEU A 11 42.90 -13.56 5.81
N TYR A 12 43.60 -12.88 4.91
CA TYR A 12 43.35 -11.47 4.61
C TYR A 12 42.06 -11.37 3.79
N VAL A 13 41.03 -10.76 4.37
CA VAL A 13 39.89 -10.23 3.59
C VAL A 13 40.41 -9.00 2.85
N GLY A 14 40.92 -9.19 1.64
CA GLY A 14 41.21 -8.11 0.71
C GLY A 14 39.92 -7.69 0.01
N ILE A 15 39.47 -6.46 0.24
CA ILE A 15 38.55 -5.78 -0.68
C ILE A 15 39.35 -5.55 -1.97
N VAL A 16 39.15 -6.41 -2.96
CA VAL A 16 39.71 -6.22 -4.30
C VAL A 16 38.72 -5.40 -5.12
N LEU A 17 38.99 -4.10 -5.26
CA LEU A 17 38.43 -3.26 -6.31
C LEU A 17 39.11 -3.63 -7.64
N ALA A 18 38.61 -4.68 -8.30
CA ALA A 18 39.06 -5.05 -9.62
C ALA A 18 38.43 -4.14 -10.69
N VAL A 19 39.21 -3.15 -11.14
CA VAL A 19 38.98 -2.49 -12.43
C VAL A 19 39.54 -3.42 -13.50
N LEU A 20 38.68 -4.24 -14.11
CA LEU A 20 39.03 -5.00 -15.32
C LEU A 20 38.37 -4.36 -16.54
N CYS A 21 39.19 -3.62 -17.29
CA CYS A 21 38.94 -3.25 -18.67
C CYS A 21 38.94 -4.50 -19.57
N SER A 22 38.14 -4.43 -20.65
CA SER A 22 38.18 -5.26 -21.88
C SER A 22 37.14 -6.37 -22.04
N PHE A 23 35.88 -6.09 -21.74
CA PHE A 23 34.72 -6.63 -22.47
C PHE A 23 33.69 -5.50 -22.59
N PRO A 24 32.88 -5.38 -23.66
CA PRO A 24 31.95 -4.26 -23.82
C PRO A 24 30.78 -4.42 -22.83
N LEU A 25 31.03 -4.08 -21.57
CA LEU A 25 30.07 -3.75 -20.54
C LEU A 25 29.32 -2.49 -20.99
N ARG A 26 28.36 -2.67 -21.91
CA ARG A 26 27.29 -1.69 -22.14
C ARG A 26 26.23 -1.76 -21.03
N VAL A 27 26.59 -1.86 -19.75
CA VAL A 27 25.71 -1.49 -18.64
C VAL A 27 26.60 -1.13 -17.45
N CYS A 28 26.95 0.14 -17.36
CA CYS A 28 27.24 0.92 -16.14
C CYS A 28 27.78 2.29 -16.58
N ALA A 29 27.12 2.90 -17.57
CA ALA A 29 27.19 4.34 -17.71
C ALA A 29 26.41 4.89 -16.52
N GLY A 30 27.04 5.77 -15.75
CA GLY A 30 26.41 6.44 -14.63
C GLY A 30 25.01 6.90 -15.01
N VAL A 31 24.06 6.69 -14.11
CA VAL A 31 22.76 7.36 -14.19
C VAL A 31 23.06 8.85 -14.14
N SER A 32 23.18 9.44 -15.32
CA SER A 32 23.26 10.87 -15.49
C SER A 32 22.05 11.47 -14.77
N ILE A 33 22.26 12.56 -14.05
CA ILE A 33 21.20 13.35 -13.42
C ILE A 33 20.20 13.86 -14.52
N ASN A 34 20.62 13.80 -15.80
CA ASN A 34 19.79 14.03 -16.99
C ASN A 34 19.11 12.77 -17.58
N SER A 35 19.14 11.62 -16.90
CA SER A 35 18.30 10.49 -17.32
C SER A 35 16.83 10.87 -17.08
N ARG A 36 15.99 10.73 -18.12
CA ARG A 36 14.52 10.95 -18.04
C ARG A 36 13.88 10.39 -16.75
N ASN A 37 14.41 9.26 -16.29
CA ASN A 37 13.93 8.52 -15.12
C ASN A 37 14.12 9.24 -13.77
N TYR A 38 14.90 10.32 -13.66
CA TYR A 38 15.11 10.99 -12.38
C TYR A 38 13.91 11.86 -11.95
N PHE A 39 13.19 12.44 -12.92
CA PHE A 39 12.03 13.30 -12.69
C PHE A 39 10.72 12.72 -13.24
N GLU A 40 10.78 11.61 -13.96
CA GLU A 40 9.60 10.93 -14.51
C GLU A 40 9.34 9.61 -13.77
N PRO A 41 8.09 9.34 -13.35
CA PRO A 41 7.73 8.06 -12.76
C PRO A 41 7.78 6.93 -13.78
N SER A 42 8.21 5.75 -13.35
CA SER A 42 8.21 4.53 -14.17
C SER A 42 7.09 3.58 -13.77
N GLU A 43 6.22 3.24 -14.72
CA GLU A 43 5.16 2.23 -14.56
C GLU A 43 5.66 0.78 -14.74
N ALA A 44 6.95 0.56 -14.98
CA ALA A 44 7.50 -0.76 -15.31
C ALA A 44 7.24 -1.82 -14.22
N LEU A 45 7.24 -1.42 -12.95
CA LEU A 45 6.92 -2.31 -11.84
C LEU A 45 5.42 -2.26 -11.51
N VAL A 46 4.76 -3.39 -11.74
CA VAL A 46 3.36 -3.63 -11.37
C VAL A 46 3.28 -4.28 -9.99
N THR A 47 2.51 -3.69 -9.08
CA THR A 47 2.18 -4.26 -7.76
C THR A 47 0.86 -5.03 -7.84
N PRO A 48 0.57 -5.96 -6.93
CA PRO A 48 -0.80 -6.49 -6.78
C PRO A 48 -1.76 -5.33 -6.50
N HIS A 49 -2.88 -5.21 -7.21
CA HIS A 49 -3.83 -4.11 -7.04
C HIS A 49 -5.22 -4.47 -7.56
N ILE A 50 -6.25 -3.78 -7.06
CA ILE A 50 -7.57 -3.77 -7.68
C ILE A 50 -7.62 -2.63 -8.71
N LYS A 51 -8.03 -2.93 -9.94
CA LYS A 51 -8.25 -1.92 -10.99
C LYS A 51 -9.56 -1.17 -10.73
N TRP A 52 -9.56 -0.29 -9.74
CA TRP A 52 -10.76 0.41 -9.26
C TRP A 52 -11.54 1.14 -10.36
N ALA A 53 -10.86 1.74 -11.32
CA ALA A 53 -11.45 2.52 -12.39
C ALA A 53 -10.57 2.50 -13.66
N LYS A 54 -9.97 1.35 -14.01
CA LYS A 54 -9.06 1.24 -15.18
C LYS A 54 -9.40 0.05 -16.09
N PRO A 55 -9.89 0.28 -17.34
CA PRO A 55 -10.30 1.56 -17.92
C PRO A 55 -11.59 2.11 -17.30
N TYR A 56 -11.80 3.42 -17.32
CA TYR A 56 -12.98 4.05 -16.71
C TYR A 56 -14.07 4.37 -17.75
N TYR A 57 -15.32 4.11 -17.40
CA TYR A 57 -16.47 4.38 -18.26
C TYR A 57 -16.64 5.87 -18.57
N GLY A 58 -16.39 6.75 -17.58
CA GLY A 58 -16.41 8.21 -17.75
C GLY A 58 -15.20 8.79 -18.50
N GLY A 59 -14.36 7.92 -19.08
CA GLY A 59 -13.16 8.29 -19.83
C GLY A 59 -11.99 8.71 -18.93
N LYS A 60 -10.80 8.79 -19.54
CA LYS A 60 -9.55 9.15 -18.86
C LYS A 60 -9.63 10.46 -18.11
N VAL A 61 -9.00 10.52 -16.93
CA VAL A 61 -8.77 11.75 -16.17
C VAL A 61 -7.47 12.39 -16.66
N ARG A 62 -7.50 13.67 -17.09
CA ARG A 62 -6.29 14.44 -17.37
C ARG A 62 -5.78 15.07 -16.07
N ALA A 63 -4.63 14.63 -15.58
CA ALA A 63 -4.14 14.98 -14.25
C ALA A 63 -2.75 15.64 -14.28
N LEU A 64 -2.57 16.72 -13.52
CA LEU A 64 -1.24 17.26 -13.20
C LEU A 64 -0.94 17.01 -11.71
N PHE A 65 0.08 16.20 -11.44
CA PHE A 65 0.59 15.97 -10.10
C PHE A 65 1.71 16.96 -9.79
N ILE A 66 1.67 17.58 -8.61
CA ILE A 66 2.73 18.43 -8.05
C ILE A 66 3.07 17.84 -6.68
N ILE A 67 4.20 17.14 -6.61
CA ILE A 67 4.56 16.28 -5.47
C ILE A 67 6.08 16.33 -5.18
N PRO A 68 6.56 15.96 -3.99
CA PRO A 68 7.98 15.77 -3.77
C PRO A 68 8.50 14.56 -4.55
N ARG A 69 9.78 14.60 -4.93
CA ARG A 69 10.47 13.54 -5.69
C ARG A 69 10.27 12.14 -5.09
N ALA A 70 10.30 12.01 -3.78
CA ALA A 70 10.14 10.72 -3.12
C ALA A 70 8.70 10.15 -3.21
N GLY A 71 7.69 10.99 -3.45
CA GLY A 71 6.28 10.58 -3.59
C GLY A 71 5.90 9.98 -4.95
N MET A 72 6.82 9.93 -5.93
CA MET A 72 6.50 9.50 -7.30
C MET A 72 5.90 8.09 -7.39
N ARG A 73 6.26 7.19 -6.47
CA ARG A 73 5.72 5.81 -6.51
C ARG A 73 4.20 5.81 -6.35
N GLU A 74 3.65 6.68 -5.52
CA GLU A 74 2.20 6.74 -5.29
C GLU A 74 1.43 7.19 -6.54
N VAL A 75 2.03 8.01 -7.41
CA VAL A 75 1.46 8.35 -8.72
C VAL A 75 1.32 7.10 -9.59
N VAL A 76 2.34 6.24 -9.62
CA VAL A 76 2.31 4.97 -10.36
C VAL A 76 1.28 4.02 -9.77
N GLU A 77 1.18 3.94 -8.45
CA GLU A 77 0.18 3.13 -7.78
C GLU A 77 -1.25 3.59 -8.14
N LEU A 78 -1.50 4.90 -8.18
CA LEU A 78 -2.77 5.44 -8.69
C LEU A 78 -2.95 5.13 -10.18
N ALA A 79 -1.90 5.26 -11.00
CA ALA A 79 -1.98 5.00 -12.44
C ALA A 79 -2.37 3.55 -12.74
N GLN A 80 -2.03 2.61 -11.86
CA GLN A 80 -2.43 1.21 -11.98
C GLN A 80 -3.91 0.97 -11.63
N ARG A 81 -4.55 1.90 -10.92
CA ARG A 81 -5.90 1.78 -10.36
C ARG A 81 -6.96 2.62 -11.08
N ILE A 82 -6.60 3.82 -11.55
CA ILE A 82 -7.49 4.73 -12.28
C ILE A 82 -7.01 4.95 -13.72
N ASP A 83 -7.96 5.06 -14.64
CA ASP A 83 -7.70 5.43 -16.04
C ASP A 83 -7.39 6.93 -16.14
N MET A 84 -6.11 7.27 -16.28
CA MET A 84 -5.66 8.66 -16.36
C MET A 84 -4.56 8.86 -17.40
N ASP A 85 -4.54 10.07 -17.97
CA ASP A 85 -3.38 10.65 -18.66
C ASP A 85 -2.80 11.70 -17.73
N TYR A 86 -1.58 11.46 -17.23
CA TYR A 86 -1.01 12.28 -16.18
C TYR A 86 0.33 12.90 -16.58
N ARG A 87 0.61 14.05 -15.98
CA ARG A 87 1.92 14.70 -15.96
C ARG A 87 2.35 14.90 -14.51
N VAL A 88 3.64 14.93 -14.26
CA VAL A 88 4.18 15.11 -12.91
C VAL A 88 5.19 16.25 -12.92
N PHE A 89 5.00 17.19 -12.01
CA PHE A 89 6.02 18.12 -11.57
C PHE A 89 6.52 17.70 -10.20
N VAL A 90 7.82 17.43 -10.10
CA VAL A 90 8.44 16.89 -8.88
C VAL A 90 9.28 17.92 -8.13
N THR A 91 8.84 18.41 -6.98
CA THR A 91 9.69 19.28 -6.14
C THR A 91 10.86 18.48 -5.56
N GLU A 92 11.93 19.15 -5.14
CA GLU A 92 13.08 18.45 -4.52
C GLU A 92 12.65 17.76 -3.21
N GLY A 93 11.87 18.47 -2.40
CA GLY A 93 11.29 17.98 -1.16
C GLY A 93 9.89 18.56 -0.93
N ASP A 94 9.30 18.23 0.20
CA ASP A 94 8.02 18.77 0.65
C ASP A 94 8.08 20.28 0.90
N ASN A 95 9.22 20.80 1.35
CA ASN A 95 9.47 22.21 1.63
C ASN A 95 10.52 22.88 0.71
N ALA A 96 10.88 22.23 -0.40
CA ALA A 96 11.93 22.71 -1.30
C ALA A 96 11.50 22.58 -2.76
N PHE A 97 11.30 23.72 -3.44
CA PHE A 97 10.89 23.78 -4.85
C PHE A 97 11.92 23.16 -5.80
N ALA A 98 13.19 23.50 -5.59
CA ALA A 98 14.34 23.00 -6.33
C ALA A 98 15.51 22.74 -5.37
N LYS A 99 16.48 21.93 -5.81
CA LYS A 99 17.65 21.57 -5.01
C LYS A 99 18.47 22.80 -4.63
N LYS A 100 18.73 22.98 -3.34
CA LYS A 100 19.72 23.96 -2.86
C LYS A 100 21.12 23.34 -2.96
N ASN A 101 22.07 24.04 -3.58
CA ASN A 101 23.46 23.59 -3.66
C ASN A 101 24.06 23.49 -2.24
N ILE A 102 24.53 22.30 -1.86
CA ILE A 102 25.12 22.03 -0.53
C ILE A 102 26.56 22.60 -0.43
N ASN A 103 27.15 23.05 -1.54
CA ASN A 103 28.41 23.79 -1.53
C ASN A 103 28.18 25.20 -2.09
N ALA A 104 28.20 26.18 -1.18
CA ALA A 104 28.14 27.60 -1.49
C ALA A 104 29.42 28.04 -2.20
N ASP A 105 29.48 27.88 -3.52
CA ASP A 105 30.39 28.62 -4.43
C ASP A 105 30.05 28.47 -5.92
N SER A 106 28.89 27.90 -6.27
CA SER A 106 28.39 27.95 -7.65
C SER A 106 26.89 28.24 -7.66
N LEU A 107 26.57 29.50 -7.95
CA LEU A 107 25.27 29.89 -8.47
C LEU A 107 25.09 29.20 -9.84
N ARG A 108 24.27 28.16 -9.88
CA ARG A 108 23.48 27.86 -11.08
C ARG A 108 22.04 28.25 -10.78
N GLU A 109 21.72 29.51 -11.06
CA GLU A 109 20.34 29.96 -11.28
C GLU A 109 19.64 29.16 -12.41
N GLU A 110 20.42 28.40 -13.20
CA GLU A 110 19.97 27.52 -14.28
C GLU A 110 19.00 26.42 -13.81
N ASP A 111 19.14 25.85 -12.60
CA ASP A 111 18.24 24.77 -12.16
C ASP A 111 16.86 25.32 -11.72
N ALA A 112 16.81 26.39 -10.92
CA ALA A 112 15.52 26.93 -10.46
C ALA A 112 14.70 27.55 -11.61
N SER A 113 15.36 28.25 -12.53
CA SER A 113 14.70 28.87 -13.69
C SER A 113 14.18 27.82 -14.68
N ALA A 114 14.95 26.76 -14.95
CA ALA A 114 14.49 25.65 -15.78
C ALA A 114 13.29 24.91 -15.13
N ARG A 115 13.32 24.72 -13.81
CA ARG A 115 12.21 24.15 -13.03
C ARG A 115 10.96 25.04 -13.10
N TYR A 116 11.13 26.35 -13.02
CA TYR A 116 10.04 27.30 -13.19
C TYR A 116 9.41 27.19 -14.58
N ALA A 117 10.23 27.26 -15.64
CA ALA A 117 9.77 27.15 -17.03
C ALA A 117 9.05 25.81 -17.30
N MET A 118 9.54 24.71 -16.73
CA MET A 118 8.88 23.40 -16.82
C MET A 118 7.50 23.42 -16.15
N LEU A 119 7.37 24.02 -14.96
CA LEU A 119 6.07 24.15 -14.29
C LEU A 119 5.11 25.02 -15.10
N GLU A 120 5.59 26.13 -15.65
CA GLU A 120 4.81 27.03 -16.49
C GLU A 120 4.32 26.31 -17.77
N GLU A 121 5.18 25.58 -18.46
CA GLU A 121 4.80 24.78 -19.62
C GLU A 121 3.73 23.73 -19.26
N LEU A 122 3.90 23.06 -18.12
CA LEU A 122 2.90 22.11 -17.63
C LEU A 122 1.57 22.79 -17.34
N LEU A 123 1.58 23.96 -16.68
CA LEU A 123 0.38 24.70 -16.31
C LEU A 123 -0.30 25.42 -17.48
N SER A 124 0.38 25.59 -18.62
CA SER A 124 -0.21 26.09 -19.86
C SER A 124 -1.23 25.12 -20.49
N LYS A 125 -1.21 23.85 -20.07
CA LYS A 125 -2.08 22.78 -20.58
C LYS A 125 -3.37 22.69 -19.77
N GLU A 126 -4.40 22.13 -20.38
CA GLU A 126 -5.68 21.89 -19.70
C GLU A 126 -5.70 20.54 -18.97
N TYR A 127 -6.16 20.57 -17.73
CA TYR A 127 -6.35 19.37 -16.91
C TYR A 127 -7.76 19.31 -16.35
N ASP A 128 -8.24 18.10 -16.13
CA ASP A 128 -9.49 17.87 -15.38
C ASP A 128 -9.24 18.04 -13.88
N ILE A 129 -7.99 17.87 -13.43
CA ILE A 129 -7.62 17.90 -12.01
C ILE A 129 -6.14 18.24 -11.79
N TYR A 130 -5.88 19.06 -10.77
CA TYR A 130 -4.57 19.27 -10.16
C TYR A 130 -4.48 18.47 -8.86
N ILE A 131 -3.35 17.79 -8.65
CA ILE A 131 -3.10 16.99 -7.45
C ILE A 131 -1.87 17.53 -6.72
N ILE A 132 -2.03 17.89 -5.45
CA ILE A 132 -0.94 18.40 -4.61
C ILE A 132 -0.62 17.36 -3.53
N GLY A 133 0.56 16.77 -3.59
CA GLY A 133 0.96 15.70 -2.67
C GLY A 133 1.84 16.20 -1.53
N SER A 134 1.23 16.63 -0.43
CA SER A 134 1.88 16.97 0.84
C SER A 134 3.08 17.94 0.74
N ILE A 135 3.06 18.86 -0.23
CA ILE A 135 4.05 19.95 -0.30
C ILE A 135 3.57 21.18 0.46
N ASP A 136 4.52 22.01 0.87
CA ASP A 136 4.29 23.37 1.33
C ASP A 136 3.92 24.25 0.12
N TRP A 137 2.71 24.79 0.13
CA TRP A 137 2.17 25.64 -0.92
C TRP A 137 3.00 26.90 -1.16
N SER A 138 3.66 27.43 -0.13
CA SER A 138 4.44 28.65 -0.20
C SER A 138 5.68 28.53 -1.09
N ILE A 139 6.16 27.30 -1.34
CA ILE A 139 7.33 27.06 -2.20
C ILE A 139 6.99 27.23 -3.69
N LEU A 140 5.70 27.20 -4.04
CA LEU A 140 5.28 27.38 -5.42
C LEU A 140 5.33 28.87 -5.80
N PRO A 141 5.84 29.19 -7.00
CA PRO A 141 5.81 30.55 -7.49
C PRO A 141 4.39 31.12 -7.57
N GLN A 142 4.26 32.44 -7.40
CA GLN A 142 2.96 33.09 -7.33
C GLN A 142 2.10 32.85 -8.58
N ASP A 143 2.70 32.95 -9.77
CA ASP A 143 1.98 32.75 -11.03
C ASP A 143 1.51 31.30 -11.19
N ALA A 144 2.29 30.32 -10.71
CA ALA A 144 1.90 28.92 -10.71
C ALA A 144 0.68 28.68 -9.81
N LYS A 145 0.68 29.23 -8.59
CA LYS A 145 -0.47 29.17 -7.66
C LYS A 145 -1.72 29.78 -8.28
N LEU A 146 -1.58 30.95 -8.93
CA LEU A 146 -2.69 31.62 -9.61
C LEU A 146 -3.19 30.83 -10.82
N ALA A 147 -2.30 30.20 -11.61
CA ALA A 147 -2.67 29.37 -12.75
C ALA A 147 -3.48 28.15 -12.30
N ILE A 148 -3.06 27.45 -11.24
CA ILE A 148 -3.81 26.33 -10.65
C ILE A 148 -5.21 26.81 -10.22
N LEU A 149 -5.30 27.90 -9.45
CA LEU A 149 -6.59 28.41 -8.98
C LEU A 149 -7.49 28.90 -10.13
N ARG A 150 -6.93 29.48 -11.20
CA ARG A 150 -7.68 29.82 -12.41
C ARG A 150 -8.23 28.58 -13.10
N GLY A 151 -7.42 27.53 -13.23
CA GLY A 151 -7.85 26.24 -13.77
C GLY A 151 -9.01 25.65 -12.97
N VAL A 152 -8.91 25.68 -11.63
CA VAL A 152 -10.02 25.25 -10.75
C VAL A 152 -11.26 26.12 -10.97
N LYS A 153 -11.12 27.44 -10.95
CA LYS A 153 -12.24 28.36 -11.21
C LYS A 153 -12.96 28.06 -12.53
N ASN A 154 -12.22 27.61 -13.54
CA ASN A 154 -12.74 27.30 -14.87
C ASN A 154 -13.38 25.91 -15.00
N GLY A 155 -13.17 25.00 -14.04
CA GLY A 155 -13.82 23.69 -14.00
C GLY A 155 -12.95 22.53 -13.57
N ALA A 156 -11.64 22.72 -13.43
CA ALA A 156 -10.75 21.66 -12.96
C ALA A 156 -10.97 21.35 -11.47
N GLY A 157 -10.62 20.13 -11.06
CA GLY A 157 -10.55 19.74 -9.66
C GLY A 157 -9.22 20.15 -9.01
N LEU A 158 -9.20 20.24 -7.68
CA LEU A 158 -7.98 20.29 -6.87
C LEU A 158 -8.08 19.26 -5.75
N VAL A 159 -7.18 18.28 -5.72
CA VAL A 159 -7.14 17.23 -4.70
C VAL A 159 -5.80 17.17 -4.00
N GLY A 160 -5.78 16.90 -2.69
CA GLY A 160 -4.57 16.44 -2.03
C GLY A 160 -4.35 17.00 -0.63
N ILE A 161 -3.08 17.08 -0.23
CA ILE A 161 -2.63 17.54 1.08
C ILE A 161 -1.77 18.77 0.85
N ILE A 162 -2.20 19.90 1.42
CA ILE A 162 -1.55 21.19 1.21
C ILE A 162 -1.15 21.78 2.56
N ASN A 163 0.16 21.92 2.75
CA ASN A 163 0.80 22.55 3.90
C ASN A 163 1.13 24.03 3.57
N GLY A 164 1.43 24.85 4.58
CA GLY A 164 1.93 26.23 4.38
C GLY A 164 1.07 27.12 3.48
N ARG A 165 -0.26 27.05 3.64
CA ARG A 165 -1.25 27.75 2.79
C ARG A 165 -1.12 29.27 2.91
N ASP A 166 -1.15 29.96 1.77
CA ASP A 166 -1.15 31.43 1.73
C ASP A 166 -2.56 32.05 1.91
N GLU A 167 -2.61 33.38 2.04
CA GLU A 167 -3.85 34.11 2.25
C GLU A 167 -4.87 33.91 1.12
N ILE A 168 -4.38 33.81 -0.13
CA ILE A 168 -5.23 33.62 -1.30
C ILE A 168 -5.92 32.26 -1.24
N LEU A 169 -5.16 31.19 -0.99
CA LEU A 169 -5.72 29.85 -0.87
C LEU A 169 -6.68 29.78 0.32
N ASN A 170 -6.34 30.37 1.47
CA ASN A 170 -7.23 30.41 2.62
C ASN A 170 -8.54 31.17 2.35
N THR A 171 -8.49 32.25 1.57
CA THR A 171 -9.69 32.98 1.11
C THR A 171 -10.56 32.15 0.17
N VAL A 172 -9.97 31.32 -0.68
CA VAL A 172 -10.72 30.35 -1.50
C VAL A 172 -11.37 29.29 -0.60
N LEU A 173 -10.62 28.77 0.37
CA LEU A 173 -11.04 27.69 1.25
C LEU A 173 -12.06 28.11 2.33
N SER A 174 -12.18 29.39 2.62
CA SER A 174 -13.17 29.94 3.56
C SER A 174 -14.56 30.11 2.95
N ARG A 175 -14.70 29.91 1.63
CA ARG A 175 -16.01 29.95 0.96
C ARG A 175 -16.91 28.84 1.47
N ASN A 176 -18.18 29.17 1.69
CA ASN A 176 -19.17 28.21 2.15
C ASN A 176 -19.38 27.10 1.12
N THR A 177 -19.27 25.86 1.59
CA THR A 177 -19.66 24.68 0.83
C THR A 177 -21.15 24.46 1.00
N SER A 178 -21.88 24.37 -0.12
CA SER A 178 -23.31 24.13 -0.09
C SER A 178 -23.64 22.72 0.45
N GLU A 179 -24.81 22.55 1.05
CA GLU A 179 -25.28 21.21 1.46
C GLU A 179 -25.43 20.26 0.26
N ALA A 180 -25.71 20.79 -0.92
CA ALA A 180 -25.73 20.03 -2.17
C ALA A 180 -24.33 19.50 -2.53
N ASP A 181 -23.27 20.29 -2.36
CA ASP A 181 -21.90 19.87 -2.61
C ASP A 181 -21.43 18.82 -1.61
N LYS A 182 -21.79 18.97 -0.32
CA LYS A 182 -21.54 17.95 0.72
C LYS A 182 -22.23 16.64 0.38
N SER A 183 -23.51 16.70 0.02
CA SER A 183 -24.29 15.51 -0.37
C SER A 183 -23.72 14.85 -1.63
N SER A 184 -23.28 15.65 -2.60
CA SER A 184 -22.61 15.18 -3.82
C SER A 184 -21.29 14.46 -3.52
N PHE A 185 -20.47 15.03 -2.64
CA PHE A 185 -19.20 14.41 -2.23
C PHE A 185 -19.43 13.10 -1.46
N ALA A 186 -20.33 13.10 -0.47
CA ALA A 186 -20.71 11.90 0.26
C ALA A 186 -21.23 10.81 -0.68
N ALA A 187 -22.04 11.17 -1.68
CA ALA A 187 -22.52 10.24 -2.71
C ALA A 187 -21.39 9.69 -3.60
N GLY A 188 -20.37 10.49 -3.92
CA GLY A 188 -19.16 10.04 -4.63
C GLY A 188 -18.35 8.99 -3.84
N LEU A 189 -18.47 9.01 -2.51
CA LEU A 189 -17.86 8.04 -1.61
C LEU A 189 -18.74 6.82 -1.31
N ASN A 190 -19.96 6.74 -1.85
CA ASN A 190 -20.85 5.61 -1.61
C ASN A 190 -20.20 4.27 -1.97
N GLY A 191 -20.41 3.28 -1.10
CA GLY A 191 -19.84 1.94 -1.26
C GLY A 191 -18.39 1.83 -0.83
N PHE A 192 -17.77 2.90 -0.31
CA PHE A 192 -16.45 2.83 0.32
C PHE A 192 -16.54 2.20 1.73
N PRO A 193 -15.67 1.24 2.09
CA PRO A 193 -15.78 0.50 3.33
C PRO A 193 -15.11 1.23 4.52
N TYR A 194 -15.65 2.38 4.94
CA TYR A 194 -15.01 3.22 5.96
C TYR A 194 -14.84 2.51 7.34
N GLN A 195 -15.63 1.49 7.65
CA GLN A 195 -15.48 0.64 8.85
C GLN A 195 -14.31 -0.36 8.77
N SER A 196 -13.62 -0.48 7.62
CA SER A 196 -12.57 -1.48 7.46
C SER A 196 -11.30 -1.18 8.26
N GLY A 197 -11.21 0.00 8.90
CA GLY A 197 -10.05 0.38 9.68
C GLY A 197 -8.96 0.95 8.80
N LEU A 198 -9.22 2.12 8.19
CA LEU A 198 -8.17 3.03 7.74
C LEU A 198 -7.46 3.59 8.99
N TYR A 199 -6.83 2.70 9.77
CA TYR A 199 -6.31 2.90 11.13
C TYR A 199 -5.42 4.14 11.30
N GLN A 200 -4.92 4.72 10.20
CA GLN A 200 -4.06 5.91 10.19
C GLN A 200 -4.74 7.20 9.71
N ILE A 201 -5.88 7.11 8.99
CA ILE A 201 -6.59 8.31 8.49
C ILE A 201 -7.36 8.96 9.64
N LEU A 202 -7.79 8.16 10.63
CA LEU A 202 -8.65 8.58 11.73
C LEU A 202 -8.31 7.78 13.00
N GLU A 203 -7.30 8.20 13.77
CA GLU A 203 -7.16 7.68 15.13
C GLU A 203 -8.22 8.30 16.06
N GLU A 204 -8.73 7.44 16.95
CA GLU A 204 -9.65 7.68 18.05
C GLU A 204 -11.11 8.08 17.68
N SER A 205 -11.92 7.02 17.51
CA SER A 205 -13.25 6.86 18.15
C SER A 205 -14.59 7.14 17.42
N ARG A 206 -14.71 7.72 16.20
CA ARG A 206 -16.04 8.31 15.83
C ARG A 206 -16.56 8.28 14.39
N ILE A 207 -16.34 7.24 13.59
CA ILE A 207 -17.12 7.10 12.34
C ILE A 207 -17.76 5.73 12.21
N GLN A 208 -18.75 5.51 13.06
CA GLN A 208 -19.75 4.46 12.89
C GLN A 208 -21.11 5.03 12.44
N GLU A 209 -21.24 6.36 12.35
CA GLU A 209 -22.56 7.01 12.33
C GLU A 209 -23.16 7.18 10.93
N SER A 210 -22.37 7.51 9.89
CA SER A 210 -22.87 7.59 8.50
C SER A 210 -21.75 7.83 7.46
N GLN A 211 -22.09 7.64 6.18
CA GLN A 211 -21.26 8.02 5.03
C GLN A 211 -20.97 9.54 4.99
N THR A 212 -21.92 10.38 5.40
CA THR A 212 -21.76 11.84 5.45
C THR A 212 -20.76 12.24 6.52
N ALA A 213 -20.85 11.66 7.72
CA ALA A 213 -19.88 11.89 8.79
C ALA A 213 -18.47 11.44 8.36
N PHE A 214 -18.36 10.34 7.63
CA PHE A 214 -17.10 9.91 7.02
C PHE A 214 -16.55 10.95 6.04
N ALA A 215 -17.38 11.42 5.10
CA ALA A 215 -17.01 12.40 4.11
C ALA A 215 -16.51 13.71 4.75
N ASP A 216 -17.22 14.19 5.78
CA ASP A 216 -16.85 15.40 6.51
C ASP A 216 -15.55 15.23 7.29
N ALA A 217 -15.27 14.05 7.85
CA ALA A 217 -14.04 13.81 8.60
C ALA A 217 -12.81 13.69 7.69
N VAL A 218 -12.96 13.12 6.50
CA VAL A 218 -11.81 12.79 5.66
C VAL A 218 -11.28 13.96 4.85
N ALA A 219 -12.15 14.89 4.44
CA ALA A 219 -11.76 15.99 3.57
C ALA A 219 -12.47 17.32 3.91
N GLN A 220 -11.77 18.41 3.66
CA GLN A 220 -12.34 19.73 3.45
C GLN A 220 -12.67 19.87 1.97
N ILE A 221 -13.93 20.09 1.65
CA ILE A 221 -14.39 20.30 0.28
C ILE A 221 -14.86 21.73 0.08
N VAL A 222 -14.63 22.30 -1.11
CA VAL A 222 -15.07 23.66 -1.50
C VAL A 222 -15.39 23.70 -2.99
N THR A 223 -16.44 24.42 -3.37
CA THR A 223 -16.72 24.77 -4.77
C THR A 223 -16.14 26.14 -5.09
N PHE A 224 -15.26 26.21 -6.09
CA PHE A 224 -14.62 27.47 -6.51
C PHE A 224 -14.82 27.68 -8.01
N GLY A 225 -15.67 28.65 -8.36
CA GLY A 225 -16.09 28.83 -9.75
C GLY A 225 -16.87 27.60 -10.23
N LYS A 226 -16.40 26.96 -11.30
CA LYS A 226 -16.97 25.71 -11.84
C LYS A 226 -16.27 24.45 -11.29
N GLY A 227 -15.16 24.60 -10.58
CA GLY A 227 -14.34 23.49 -10.10
C GLY A 227 -14.62 23.09 -8.66
N ARG A 228 -14.08 21.93 -8.29
CA ARG A 228 -14.26 21.29 -6.99
C ARG A 228 -12.91 21.06 -6.32
N ILE A 229 -12.79 21.51 -5.08
CA ILE A 229 -11.60 21.32 -4.24
C ILE A 229 -11.93 20.24 -3.21
N CYS A 230 -11.03 19.28 -3.01
CA CYS A 230 -11.08 18.25 -1.97
C CYS A 230 -9.70 18.10 -1.34
N LEU A 231 -9.49 18.74 -0.19
CA LEU A 231 -8.24 18.67 0.57
C LEU A 231 -8.40 17.69 1.73
N TYR A 232 -7.50 16.72 1.85
CA TYR A 232 -7.56 15.76 2.95
C TYR A 232 -7.25 16.43 4.29
N LYS A 233 -7.97 16.02 5.33
CA LYS A 233 -7.81 16.57 6.70
C LYS A 233 -6.75 15.83 7.52
N TYR A 234 -6.44 14.59 7.16
CA TYR A 234 -5.35 13.85 7.77
C TYR A 234 -4.00 14.39 7.31
N GLN A 235 -3.01 14.27 8.19
CA GLN A 235 -1.63 14.60 7.89
C GLN A 235 -0.91 13.33 7.44
N VAL A 236 0.03 13.49 6.51
CA VAL A 236 1.06 12.48 6.29
C VAL A 236 2.26 12.93 7.11
N PRO A 237 2.85 12.08 7.97
CA PRO A 237 4.00 12.46 8.78
C PRO A 237 5.14 13.02 7.91
N SER A 238 5.26 14.34 7.83
CA SER A 238 6.36 15.04 7.18
C SER A 238 7.52 15.18 8.18
N GLY A 239 8.76 14.94 7.75
CA GLY A 239 9.94 15.25 8.56
C GLY A 239 10.64 14.08 9.25
N GLN A 240 10.28 12.83 8.96
CA GLN A 240 11.13 11.67 9.25
C GLN A 240 11.68 11.12 7.92
N PRO A 241 12.91 11.51 7.51
CA PRO A 241 13.52 11.11 6.23
C PRO A 241 13.60 9.59 6.01
N TRP A 242 13.38 8.81 7.06
CA TRP A 242 13.63 7.37 7.13
C TRP A 242 12.35 6.51 7.25
N THR A 243 11.17 7.10 7.46
CA THR A 243 9.93 6.33 7.70
C THR A 243 8.79 6.61 6.72
N SER A 244 8.70 7.82 6.12
CA SER A 244 7.52 8.19 5.32
C SER A 244 7.73 9.10 4.08
N PRO A 245 8.93 9.23 3.44
CA PRO A 245 9.06 10.19 2.32
C PRO A 245 8.30 9.77 1.05
N PHE A 246 7.66 8.60 1.03
CA PHE A 246 7.03 8.01 -0.16
C PHE A 246 5.50 8.09 -0.20
N HIS A 247 4.87 8.48 0.91
CA HIS A 247 3.44 8.68 1.01
C HIS A 247 3.15 10.18 0.93
N VAL A 248 2.29 10.60 0.01
CA VAL A 248 2.00 12.02 -0.24
C VAL A 248 0.50 12.31 -0.35
N LEU A 249 -0.33 11.28 -0.51
CA LEU A 249 -1.80 11.37 -0.62
C LEU A 249 -2.52 10.45 0.35
N VAL A 250 -1.92 9.34 0.78
CA VAL A 250 -2.46 8.47 1.83
C VAL A 250 -1.55 8.48 3.06
N PRO A 251 -2.02 8.18 4.28
CA PRO A 251 -1.13 8.11 5.43
C PRO A 251 -0.07 7.02 5.27
N GLY A 252 1.09 7.29 5.87
CA GLY A 252 2.14 6.28 6.01
C GLY A 252 1.79 5.22 7.05
N PRO A 253 2.37 4.00 6.95
CA PRO A 253 2.22 2.94 7.95
C PRO A 253 2.43 3.38 9.40
N ALA A 254 1.51 3.00 10.29
CA ALA A 254 1.62 3.08 11.75
C ALA A 254 1.99 1.73 12.41
N LYS A 255 1.91 0.62 11.67
CA LYS A 255 2.27 -0.73 12.15
C LYS A 255 3.54 -1.23 11.47
N ALA A 256 4.22 -2.18 12.10
CA ALA A 256 5.31 -2.91 11.48
C ALA A 256 4.83 -3.66 10.23
N ALA A 257 5.74 -3.85 9.26
CA ALA A 257 5.42 -4.48 7.97
C ALA A 257 4.77 -5.87 8.10
N LEU A 258 5.11 -6.63 9.15
CA LEU A 258 4.58 -7.98 9.38
C LEU A 258 3.18 -8.01 10.00
N ASP A 259 2.73 -6.90 10.60
CA ASP A 259 1.46 -6.80 11.33
C ASP A 259 0.40 -6.03 10.52
N ARG A 260 0.68 -5.75 9.26
CA ARG A 260 -0.18 -4.95 8.38
C ARG A 260 -1.14 -5.83 7.60
N ASP A 261 -2.39 -5.40 7.49
CA ASP A 261 -3.32 -5.95 6.50
C ASP A 261 -2.85 -5.51 5.10
N LEU A 262 -2.53 -6.49 4.25
CA LEU A 262 -1.95 -6.24 2.93
C LEU A 262 -2.94 -5.58 1.97
N THR A 263 -4.21 -5.49 2.33
CA THR A 263 -5.21 -4.83 1.49
C THR A 263 -5.38 -3.34 1.80
N ASP A 264 -5.04 -2.88 3.01
CA ASP A 264 -5.38 -1.52 3.47
C ASP A 264 -4.87 -0.42 2.53
N TYR A 265 -3.64 -0.54 2.03
CA TYR A 265 -3.05 0.43 1.11
C TYR A 265 -3.85 0.55 -0.21
N ASP A 266 -4.34 -0.58 -0.73
CA ASP A 266 -5.13 -0.60 -1.97
C ASP A 266 -6.48 0.11 -1.80
N TYR A 267 -7.10 -0.03 -0.62
CA TYR A 267 -8.33 0.68 -0.26
C TYR A 267 -8.10 2.16 0.04
N GLN A 268 -6.98 2.52 0.67
CA GLN A 268 -6.58 3.92 0.83
C GLN A 268 -6.46 4.61 -0.54
N LEU A 269 -5.83 3.96 -1.52
CA LEU A 269 -5.79 4.47 -2.89
C LEU A 269 -7.15 4.46 -3.57
N GLY A 270 -8.00 3.48 -3.29
CA GLY A 270 -9.40 3.45 -3.75
C GLY A 270 -10.21 4.66 -3.28
N LEU A 271 -9.94 5.17 -2.08
CA LEU A 271 -10.51 6.44 -1.59
C LEU A 271 -10.02 7.63 -2.43
N VAL A 272 -8.71 7.71 -2.66
CA VAL A 272 -8.11 8.77 -3.48
C VAL A 272 -8.70 8.75 -4.90
N VAL A 273 -8.88 7.58 -5.51
CA VAL A 273 -9.53 7.41 -6.82
C VAL A 273 -10.94 8.03 -6.83
N ARG A 274 -11.74 7.79 -5.79
CA ARG A 274 -13.09 8.39 -5.70
C ARG A 274 -13.05 9.90 -5.56
N CYS A 275 -12.15 10.43 -4.72
CA CYS A 275 -11.97 11.88 -4.58
C CYS A 275 -11.50 12.53 -5.89
N MET A 276 -10.60 11.88 -6.63
CA MET A 276 -10.16 12.33 -7.95
C MET A 276 -11.30 12.36 -8.96
N LEU A 277 -12.09 11.28 -9.06
CA LEU A 277 -13.24 11.23 -9.97
C LEU A 277 -14.30 12.28 -9.64
N TRP A 278 -14.57 12.49 -8.35
CA TRP A 278 -15.51 13.52 -7.91
C TRP A 278 -14.98 14.93 -8.23
N ALA A 279 -13.74 15.24 -7.89
CA ALA A 279 -13.17 16.56 -8.11
C ALA A 279 -13.00 16.89 -9.61
N ALA A 280 -12.66 15.89 -10.43
CA ALA A 280 -12.58 16.01 -11.89
C ALA A 280 -13.96 16.07 -12.58
N GLY A 281 -15.06 15.98 -11.82
CA GLY A 281 -16.42 15.97 -12.35
C GLY A 281 -16.79 14.74 -13.17
N LYS A 282 -16.03 13.65 -13.03
CA LYS A 282 -16.22 12.36 -13.70
C LYS A 282 -16.96 11.37 -12.79
N ASN A 283 -18.07 11.82 -12.23
CA ASN A 283 -18.93 11.01 -11.36
C ASN A 283 -19.41 9.73 -12.08
N PRO A 284 -19.58 8.61 -11.36
CA PRO A 284 -20.00 7.35 -11.98
C PRO A 284 -21.44 7.42 -12.49
N ALA A 285 -21.69 6.78 -13.63
CA ALA A 285 -23.04 6.72 -14.23
C ALA A 285 -24.03 5.85 -13.43
N ILE A 286 -23.51 4.94 -12.60
CA ILE A 286 -24.27 4.11 -11.66
C ILE A 286 -23.71 4.35 -10.27
N SER A 287 -24.55 4.81 -9.34
CA SER A 287 -24.22 4.85 -7.92
C SER A 287 -24.34 3.45 -7.34
N ILE A 288 -23.40 3.05 -6.49
CA ILE A 288 -23.43 1.78 -5.76
C ILE A 288 -23.32 2.10 -4.27
N SER A 289 -24.29 1.66 -3.49
CA SER A 289 -24.26 1.73 -2.03
C SER A 289 -24.41 0.34 -1.44
N SER A 290 -23.73 0.13 -0.33
CA SER A 290 -23.88 -1.07 0.48
C SER A 290 -25.20 -1.03 1.21
N ARG A 291 -26.01 -2.11 1.19
CA ARG A 291 -27.22 -2.18 2.03
C ARG A 291 -26.86 -2.16 3.52
N SER A 292 -25.77 -2.85 3.84
CA SER A 292 -24.98 -2.62 5.05
C SER A 292 -23.51 -2.64 4.65
N SER A 293 -22.76 -1.60 4.99
CA SER A 293 -21.31 -1.56 4.73
C SER A 293 -20.53 -2.48 5.67
N TYR A 294 -21.15 -2.93 6.77
CA TYR A 294 -20.60 -3.88 7.73
C TYR A 294 -21.61 -4.99 8.03
N VAL A 295 -21.26 -6.22 7.73
CA VAL A 295 -22.09 -7.41 7.98
C VAL A 295 -21.34 -8.30 8.95
N SER A 296 -21.83 -8.40 10.19
CA SER A 296 -21.34 -9.37 11.16
C SER A 296 -22.19 -10.64 11.08
N SER A 297 -21.54 -11.80 11.11
CA SER A 297 -22.20 -13.10 11.16
C SER A 297 -21.45 -14.03 12.11
N ILE A 298 -22.10 -15.12 12.52
CA ILE A 298 -21.49 -16.16 13.34
C ILE A 298 -21.05 -17.29 12.40
N TYR A 299 -19.88 -17.87 12.68
CA TYR A 299 -19.37 -19.04 11.97
C TYR A 299 -20.43 -20.14 11.82
N GLY A 300 -20.46 -20.80 10.66
CA GLY A 300 -21.47 -21.80 10.33
C GLY A 300 -22.77 -21.22 9.76
N THR A 301 -22.97 -19.90 9.82
CA THR A 301 -24.13 -19.23 9.22
C THR A 301 -23.77 -18.66 7.85
N PRO A 302 -24.57 -18.93 6.79
CA PRO A 302 -24.40 -18.27 5.50
C PRO A 302 -24.44 -16.75 5.63
N VAL A 303 -23.58 -16.05 4.90
CA VAL A 303 -23.53 -14.58 4.90
C VAL A 303 -23.88 -14.06 3.50
N LYS A 304 -24.51 -12.88 3.44
CA LYS A 304 -24.83 -12.22 2.17
C LYS A 304 -24.09 -10.89 2.06
N ALA A 305 -23.52 -10.63 0.88
CA ALA A 305 -23.08 -9.30 0.49
C ALA A 305 -24.13 -8.70 -0.44
N GLU A 306 -24.63 -7.51 -0.09
CA GLU A 306 -25.76 -6.87 -0.77
C GLU A 306 -25.45 -5.41 -1.12
N PHE A 307 -25.63 -5.09 -2.40
CA PHE A 307 -25.35 -3.76 -2.97
C PHE A 307 -26.59 -3.24 -3.68
N ASN A 308 -27.04 -2.07 -3.26
CA ASN A 308 -28.04 -1.30 -3.97
C ASN A 308 -27.34 -0.46 -5.04
N THR A 309 -27.93 -0.39 -6.22
CA THR A 309 -27.42 0.47 -7.29
C THR A 309 -28.54 1.33 -7.83
N SER A 310 -28.22 2.59 -8.11
CA SER A 310 -29.12 3.53 -8.75
C SER A 310 -28.48 4.18 -9.95
N ASN A 311 -29.24 4.33 -11.04
CA ASN A 311 -28.78 4.92 -12.29
C ASN A 311 -29.72 6.03 -12.75
N SER A 312 -29.15 7.16 -13.16
CA SER A 312 -29.90 8.29 -13.73
C SER A 312 -30.11 8.15 -15.25
N ALA A 313 -29.24 7.41 -15.93
CA ALA A 313 -29.33 7.12 -17.36
C ALA A 313 -29.69 5.65 -17.63
N ARG A 314 -30.33 5.38 -18.76
CA ARG A 314 -30.74 4.04 -19.18
C ARG A 314 -29.51 3.20 -19.58
N ILE A 315 -29.05 2.36 -18.66
CA ILE A 315 -27.98 1.37 -18.89
C ILE A 315 -28.60 -0.02 -18.68
N ASP A 316 -29.11 -0.61 -19.78
CA ASP A 316 -29.99 -1.77 -19.70
C ASP A 316 -29.27 -3.08 -19.30
N LEU A 317 -27.97 -3.20 -19.59
CA LEU A 317 -27.19 -4.41 -19.32
C LEU A 317 -25.75 -4.03 -18.94
N VAL A 318 -25.31 -4.52 -17.78
CA VAL A 318 -23.95 -4.34 -17.25
C VAL A 318 -23.30 -5.68 -16.97
N ASP A 319 -21.97 -5.70 -17.02
CA ASP A 319 -21.15 -6.78 -16.50
C ASP A 319 -20.82 -6.50 -15.03
N PHE A 320 -20.59 -7.55 -14.26
CA PHE A 320 -20.12 -7.44 -12.89
C PHE A 320 -19.02 -8.46 -12.58
N ASP A 321 -18.09 -8.04 -11.72
CA ASP A 321 -17.13 -8.91 -11.04
C ASP A 321 -17.34 -8.75 -9.54
N PHE A 322 -17.65 -9.85 -8.86
CA PHE A 322 -17.78 -9.91 -7.42
C PHE A 322 -16.73 -10.86 -6.84
N PHE A 323 -15.94 -10.39 -5.87
CA PHE A 323 -14.91 -11.19 -5.25
C PHE A 323 -14.70 -10.86 -3.77
N VAL A 324 -14.29 -11.86 -2.99
CA VAL A 324 -14.04 -11.71 -1.55
C VAL A 324 -12.56 -11.90 -1.25
N LEU A 325 -11.96 -10.92 -0.59
CA LEU A 325 -10.58 -10.96 -0.12
C LEU A 325 -10.52 -11.19 1.39
N ASN A 326 -9.55 -11.97 1.85
CA ASN A 326 -9.14 -11.98 3.25
C ASN A 326 -8.13 -10.85 3.56
N ASN A 327 -7.70 -10.71 4.81
CA ASN A 327 -6.73 -9.67 5.23
C ASN A 327 -5.31 -9.84 4.66
N ASN A 328 -4.99 -10.99 4.07
CA ASN A 328 -3.73 -11.21 3.36
C ASN A 328 -3.82 -10.81 1.87
N GLY A 329 -4.99 -10.35 1.41
CA GLY A 329 -5.25 -10.07 0.00
C GLY A 329 -5.49 -11.30 -0.86
N GLU A 330 -5.66 -12.48 -0.27
CA GLU A 330 -5.98 -13.70 -1.00
C GLU A 330 -7.47 -13.70 -1.37
N LYS A 331 -7.75 -14.02 -2.64
CA LYS A 331 -9.12 -14.16 -3.13
C LYS A 331 -9.68 -15.52 -2.73
N ILE A 332 -10.72 -15.52 -1.90
CA ILE A 332 -11.35 -16.75 -1.38
C ILE A 332 -12.68 -17.10 -2.06
N PHE A 333 -13.26 -16.16 -2.80
CA PHE A 333 -14.47 -16.34 -3.58
C PHE A 333 -14.48 -15.39 -4.77
N GLU A 334 -15.02 -15.85 -5.90
CA GLU A 334 -15.26 -15.00 -7.06
C GLU A 334 -16.51 -15.41 -7.84
N LYS A 335 -17.16 -14.43 -8.45
CA LYS A 335 -18.30 -14.62 -9.34
C LYS A 335 -18.36 -13.47 -10.34
N GLN A 336 -18.37 -13.81 -11.62
CA GLN A 336 -18.57 -12.87 -12.71
C GLN A 336 -19.90 -13.15 -13.42
N GLY A 337 -20.44 -12.14 -14.10
CA GLY A 337 -21.63 -12.31 -14.91
C GLY A 337 -22.15 -11.00 -15.49
N CYS A 338 -23.33 -11.07 -16.09
CA CYS A 338 -24.05 -9.90 -16.57
C CYS A 338 -25.40 -9.77 -15.86
N LYS A 339 -25.89 -8.54 -15.73
CA LYS A 339 -27.18 -8.24 -15.11
C LYS A 339 -27.90 -7.15 -15.87
N ARG A 340 -29.18 -7.38 -16.17
CA ARG A 340 -30.08 -6.33 -16.65
C ARG A 340 -30.47 -5.42 -15.50
N LEU A 341 -30.37 -4.11 -15.69
CA LEU A 341 -30.78 -3.12 -14.70
C LEU A 341 -32.18 -2.61 -15.06
N GLY A 342 -33.07 -2.59 -14.08
CA GLY A 342 -34.34 -1.88 -14.14
C GLY A 342 -34.16 -0.36 -14.06
N HIS A 343 -35.26 0.37 -14.24
CA HIS A 343 -35.29 1.82 -14.12
C HIS A 343 -35.08 2.24 -12.65
N LYS A 344 -33.94 2.88 -12.36
CA LYS A 344 -33.52 3.36 -11.04
C LYS A 344 -32.90 2.28 -10.17
N ASP A 345 -33.69 1.63 -9.30
CA ASP A 345 -33.15 0.86 -8.19
C ASP A 345 -32.98 -0.62 -8.55
N ASN A 346 -31.80 -1.14 -8.21
CA ASN A 346 -31.43 -2.52 -8.49
C ASN A 346 -30.65 -3.10 -7.31
N LEU A 347 -30.76 -4.41 -7.09
CA LEU A 347 -30.07 -5.12 -6.01
C LEU A 347 -29.12 -6.18 -6.55
N PHE A 348 -27.84 -6.11 -6.21
CA PHE A 348 -26.91 -7.22 -6.34
C PHE A 348 -26.82 -7.94 -5.00
N SER A 349 -27.14 -9.24 -4.96
CA SER A 349 -27.11 -10.06 -3.74
C SER A 349 -26.30 -11.32 -4.00
N PHE A 350 -25.26 -11.52 -3.20
CA PHE A 350 -24.34 -12.64 -3.30
C PHE A 350 -24.39 -13.44 -2.01
N ALA A 351 -24.94 -14.65 -2.08
CA ALA A 351 -24.90 -15.60 -0.97
C ALA A 351 -23.52 -16.27 -0.94
N LEU A 352 -22.83 -16.11 0.16
CA LEU A 352 -21.59 -16.80 0.47
C LEU A 352 -21.94 -17.95 1.42
N GLN A 353 -21.30 -19.10 1.19
CA GLN A 353 -21.39 -20.23 2.12
C GLN A 353 -20.75 -19.86 3.47
N THR A 354 -20.55 -20.85 4.33
CA THR A 354 -19.85 -20.66 5.60
C THR A 354 -18.42 -20.23 5.34
N LEU A 355 -18.07 -19.06 5.86
CA LEU A 355 -16.71 -18.53 5.82
C LEU A 355 -16.02 -18.83 7.16
N PRO A 356 -14.69 -19.06 7.17
CA PRO A 356 -13.94 -19.12 8.42
C PRO A 356 -14.07 -17.81 9.22
N ILE A 357 -13.90 -17.88 10.54
CA ILE A 357 -13.79 -16.73 11.43
C ILE A 357 -12.67 -15.81 10.95
N GLY A 358 -13.00 -14.53 10.78
CA GLY A 358 -12.11 -13.54 10.24
C GLY A 358 -12.85 -12.35 9.64
N LYS A 359 -12.07 -11.37 9.21
CA LYS A 359 -12.56 -10.19 8.49
C LYS A 359 -12.28 -10.36 7.00
N TYR A 360 -13.24 -9.95 6.18
CA TYR A 360 -13.18 -10.07 4.74
C TYR A 360 -13.71 -8.80 4.06
N ARG A 361 -13.29 -8.61 2.81
CA ARG A 361 -13.73 -7.51 1.96
C ARG A 361 -14.41 -8.08 0.73
N ALA A 362 -15.73 -7.92 0.65
CA ALA A 362 -16.54 -8.36 -0.47
C ALA A 362 -16.70 -7.20 -1.44
N ASN A 363 -16.08 -7.30 -2.61
CA ASN A 363 -15.98 -6.25 -3.60
C ASN A 363 -16.94 -6.53 -4.75
N LEU A 364 -17.60 -5.49 -5.23
CA LEU A 364 -18.39 -5.48 -6.45
C LEU A 364 -17.80 -4.43 -7.39
N ILE A 365 -17.47 -4.83 -8.61
CA ILE A 365 -17.11 -3.94 -9.71
C ILE A 365 -18.19 -4.09 -10.78
N ILE A 366 -18.80 -2.97 -11.19
CA ILE A 366 -19.75 -2.93 -12.31
C ILE A 366 -19.06 -2.29 -13.51
N SER A 367 -19.17 -2.95 -14.66
CA SER A 367 -18.56 -2.50 -15.90
C SER A 367 -19.52 -2.58 -17.08
N LYS A 368 -19.15 -1.87 -18.15
CA LYS A 368 -19.83 -1.90 -19.44
C LYS A 368 -18.79 -1.82 -20.55
N ASP A 369 -18.85 -2.75 -21.48
CA ASP A 369 -17.95 -2.83 -22.64
C ASP A 369 -16.47 -2.82 -22.21
N GLY A 370 -16.18 -3.58 -21.14
CA GLY A 370 -14.84 -3.70 -20.54
C GLY A 370 -14.37 -2.48 -19.73
N LYS A 371 -15.20 -1.44 -19.55
CA LYS A 371 -14.88 -0.23 -18.78
C LYS A 371 -15.62 -0.19 -17.45
N VAL A 372 -14.91 0.09 -16.38
CA VAL A 372 -15.49 0.17 -15.03
C VAL A 372 -16.39 1.41 -14.93
N ILE A 373 -17.65 1.20 -14.55
CA ILE A 373 -18.60 2.27 -14.24
C ILE A 373 -18.43 2.74 -12.79
N ASN A 374 -18.44 1.80 -11.85
CA ASN A 374 -18.31 2.07 -10.43
C ASN A 374 -17.96 0.77 -9.67
N PHE A 375 -17.57 0.92 -8.41
CA PHE A 375 -17.21 -0.18 -7.52
C PHE A 375 -17.80 0.05 -6.13
N ALA A 376 -17.85 -0.98 -5.29
CA ALA A 376 -18.20 -0.89 -3.88
C ALA A 376 -17.67 -2.08 -3.09
N THR A 377 -17.60 -1.93 -1.77
CA THR A 377 -17.11 -2.97 -0.87
C THR A 377 -18.01 -3.09 0.37
N ASN A 378 -18.36 -4.32 0.75
CA ASN A 378 -18.86 -4.63 2.08
C ASN A 378 -17.74 -5.22 2.93
N ILE A 379 -17.74 -4.88 4.20
CA ILE A 379 -16.95 -5.59 5.21
C ILE A 379 -17.79 -6.72 5.76
N LEU A 380 -17.25 -7.93 5.71
CA LEU A 380 -17.83 -9.10 6.34
C LEU A 380 -16.96 -9.47 7.52
N GLU A 381 -17.54 -9.56 8.71
CA GLU A 381 -16.85 -10.07 9.89
C GLU A 381 -17.55 -11.33 10.38
N ILE A 382 -16.82 -12.44 10.33
CA ILE A 382 -17.29 -13.72 10.85
C ILE A 382 -16.68 -13.89 12.23
N THR A 383 -17.56 -13.95 13.23
CA THR A 383 -17.21 -14.16 14.62
C THR A 383 -17.62 -15.56 15.06
N GLY A 384 -17.15 -15.99 16.22
CA GLY A 384 -17.59 -17.24 16.80
C GLY A 384 -17.09 -17.41 18.22
N ALA A 385 -17.89 -18.05 19.07
CA ALA A 385 -17.46 -18.42 20.41
C ALA A 385 -16.22 -19.34 20.36
N LEU A 386 -16.12 -20.15 19.29
CA LEU A 386 -15.09 -21.15 19.07
C LEU A 386 -13.97 -20.59 18.20
N HIS A 387 -12.84 -20.22 18.78
CA HIS A 387 -11.75 -19.60 18.02
C HIS A 387 -10.38 -19.84 18.66
N ILE A 388 -9.33 -19.61 17.89
CA ILE A 388 -7.95 -19.57 18.37
C ILE A 388 -7.76 -18.26 19.14
N GLN A 389 -7.72 -18.34 20.47
CA GLN A 389 -7.50 -17.20 21.35
C GLN A 389 -6.10 -16.62 21.12
N SER A 390 -5.05 -17.44 21.21
CA SER A 390 -3.66 -17.02 20.97
C SER A 390 -2.85 -18.06 20.19
N LEU A 391 -1.85 -17.56 19.46
CA LEU A 391 -0.80 -18.35 18.84
C LEU A 391 0.52 -17.71 19.28
N ASP A 392 1.17 -18.34 20.24
CA ASP A 392 2.38 -17.84 20.87
C ASP A 392 3.56 -18.73 20.48
N ILE A 393 4.64 -18.11 20.00
CA ILE A 393 5.92 -18.78 19.78
C ILE A 393 6.85 -18.29 20.87
N ASN A 394 7.65 -19.19 21.47
CA ASN A 394 8.45 -18.87 22.65
C ASN A 394 9.49 -17.76 22.41
N ARG A 395 9.93 -17.59 21.15
CA ARG A 395 10.89 -16.58 20.70
C ARG A 395 10.51 -16.10 19.30
N ASN A 396 11.02 -14.92 18.91
CA ASN A 396 10.85 -14.38 17.56
C ASN A 396 12.00 -14.76 16.60
N ALA A 397 13.09 -15.32 17.12
CA ALA A 397 14.26 -15.72 16.36
C ALA A 397 14.90 -16.99 16.96
N PHE A 398 15.32 -17.91 16.09
CA PHE A 398 15.91 -19.20 16.44
C PHE A 398 17.16 -19.47 15.61
N CYS A 399 18.16 -20.13 16.19
CA CYS A 399 19.22 -20.75 15.40
C CYS A 399 18.67 -21.98 14.66
N SER A 400 19.25 -22.30 13.50
CA SER A 400 18.87 -23.47 12.69
C SER A 400 18.95 -24.81 13.42
N SER A 401 19.76 -24.90 14.48
CA SER A 401 19.88 -26.08 15.35
C SER A 401 18.87 -26.11 16.51
N GLU A 402 18.18 -25.01 16.78
CA GLU A 402 17.20 -24.92 17.87
C GLU A 402 15.85 -25.50 17.44
N GLN A 403 15.12 -26.02 18.43
CA GLN A 403 13.73 -26.40 18.24
C GLN A 403 12.84 -25.15 18.29
N VAL A 404 11.97 -25.00 17.31
CA VAL A 404 10.90 -24.00 17.36
C VAL A 404 9.74 -24.61 18.13
N SER A 405 9.34 -23.96 19.21
CA SER A 405 8.24 -24.40 20.05
C SER A 405 7.29 -23.25 20.38
N GLY A 406 6.03 -23.59 20.59
CA GLY A 406 4.99 -22.61 20.90
C GLY A 406 3.73 -23.25 21.44
N THR A 407 2.75 -22.40 21.73
CA THR A 407 1.46 -22.78 22.30
C THR A 407 0.32 -22.18 21.48
N VAL A 408 -0.70 -22.98 21.21
CA VAL A 408 -1.99 -22.55 20.67
C VAL A 408 -3.01 -22.62 21.81
N ARG A 409 -3.70 -21.51 22.09
CA ARG A 409 -4.80 -21.47 23.06
C ARG A 409 -6.12 -21.33 22.32
N LEU A 410 -7.09 -22.14 22.68
CA LEU A 410 -8.41 -22.21 22.07
C LEU A 410 -9.46 -21.80 23.09
N ASN A 411 -10.50 -21.11 22.61
CA ASN A 411 -11.69 -20.84 23.40
C ASN A 411 -12.76 -21.89 23.10
N ASN A 412 -13.17 -22.67 24.10
CA ASN A 412 -14.26 -23.66 24.08
C ASN A 412 -14.24 -24.70 22.93
N PRO A 413 -13.11 -25.30 22.52
CA PRO A 413 -13.04 -26.10 21.29
C PRO A 413 -14.06 -27.26 21.26
N PRO A 414 -14.80 -27.45 20.15
CA PRO A 414 -15.82 -28.50 20.08
C PRO A 414 -15.19 -29.89 20.06
N GLN A 415 -15.92 -30.88 20.59
CA GLN A 415 -15.44 -32.27 20.63
C GLN A 415 -15.14 -32.78 19.21
N GLY A 416 -13.97 -33.39 19.04
CA GLY A 416 -13.52 -33.90 17.73
C GLY A 416 -12.86 -32.87 16.81
N SER A 417 -12.77 -31.60 17.22
CA SER A 417 -12.00 -30.60 16.47
C SER A 417 -10.48 -30.87 16.54
N LYS A 418 -9.78 -30.37 15.52
CA LYS A 418 -8.35 -30.56 15.32
C LYS A 418 -7.65 -29.23 15.11
N ILE A 419 -6.38 -29.18 15.50
CA ILE A 419 -5.48 -28.08 15.17
C ILE A 419 -4.42 -28.59 14.20
N LEU A 420 -4.37 -27.96 13.03
CA LEU A 420 -3.35 -28.20 12.00
C LEU A 420 -2.30 -27.10 12.09
N VAL A 421 -1.09 -27.46 12.49
CA VAL A 421 0.07 -26.55 12.51
C VAL A 421 0.93 -26.86 11.29
N ARG A 422 1.12 -25.86 10.43
CA ARG A 422 2.03 -25.92 9.28
C ARG A 422 3.11 -24.86 9.37
N HIS A 423 4.35 -25.25 9.10
CA HIS A 423 5.51 -24.37 9.04
C HIS A 423 5.97 -24.24 7.59
N PHE A 424 6.16 -23.00 7.17
CA PHE A 424 6.67 -22.65 5.86
C PHE A 424 7.88 -21.74 5.96
N ASP A 425 8.71 -21.79 4.94
CA ASP A 425 9.67 -20.73 4.67
C ASP A 425 9.09 -19.66 3.74
N ASN A 426 9.85 -18.59 3.50
CA ASN A 426 9.40 -17.45 2.70
C ASN A 426 9.54 -17.68 1.18
N TYR A 427 9.82 -18.92 0.75
CA TYR A 427 9.59 -19.43 -0.60
C TYR A 427 8.30 -20.25 -0.70
N GLU A 428 7.44 -20.22 0.33
CA GLU A 428 6.20 -20.98 0.41
C GLU A 428 6.41 -22.51 0.44
N ARG A 429 7.61 -22.99 0.80
CA ARG A 429 7.86 -24.43 0.95
C ARG A 429 7.30 -24.90 2.30
N LEU A 430 6.44 -25.92 2.27
CA LEU A 430 5.99 -26.60 3.49
C LEU A 430 7.15 -27.42 4.06
N LEU A 431 7.61 -27.07 5.26
CA LEU A 431 8.73 -27.73 5.94
C LEU A 431 8.23 -28.74 6.99
N HIS A 432 7.20 -28.36 7.75
CA HIS A 432 6.57 -29.26 8.72
C HIS A 432 5.05 -29.15 8.71
N GLU A 433 4.39 -30.27 8.97
CA GLU A 433 2.96 -30.35 9.20
C GLU A 433 2.68 -31.28 10.37
N LYS A 434 1.81 -30.86 11.29
CA LYS A 434 1.35 -31.71 12.39
C LYS A 434 -0.08 -31.40 12.78
N ILE A 435 -0.82 -32.45 13.10
CA ILE A 435 -2.20 -32.38 13.56
C ILE A 435 -2.26 -32.73 15.05
N PHE A 436 -3.00 -31.94 15.80
CA PHE A 436 -3.25 -32.12 17.23
C PHE A 436 -4.75 -32.23 17.48
N ASN A 437 -5.13 -32.99 18.50
CA ASN A 437 -6.51 -32.98 18.99
C ASN A 437 -6.74 -31.70 19.79
N ALA A 438 -7.88 -31.04 19.57
CA ALA A 438 -8.18 -29.77 20.22
C ALA A 438 -8.82 -29.89 21.62
N LYS A 439 -8.89 -31.10 22.20
CA LYS A 439 -9.64 -31.40 23.43
C LYS A 439 -9.19 -30.59 24.65
N ASP A 440 -7.90 -30.28 24.76
CA ASP A 440 -7.31 -29.76 26.00
C ASP A 440 -7.35 -28.23 26.08
N GLY A 441 -7.88 -27.53 25.06
CA GLY A 441 -7.93 -26.07 24.99
C GLY A 441 -6.56 -25.38 24.87
N VAL A 442 -5.47 -26.04 25.24
CA VAL A 442 -4.09 -25.57 25.16
C VAL A 442 -3.25 -26.65 24.50
N ILE A 443 -2.58 -26.30 23.41
CA ILE A 443 -1.84 -27.25 22.59
C ILE A 443 -0.42 -26.74 22.44
N SER A 444 0.53 -27.52 22.96
CA SER A 444 1.96 -27.28 22.76
C SER A 444 2.43 -27.97 21.50
N PHE A 445 3.20 -27.26 20.68
CA PHE A 445 3.83 -27.80 19.49
C PHE A 445 5.34 -27.55 19.53
N GLY A 446 6.09 -28.39 18.81
CA GLY A 446 7.51 -28.23 18.61
C GLY A 446 7.99 -28.98 17.38
N PHE A 447 8.92 -28.40 16.65
CA PHE A 447 9.58 -29.00 15.47
C PHE A 447 11.01 -28.44 15.34
N SER A 448 11.89 -29.21 14.73
CA SER A 448 13.26 -28.78 14.41
C SER A 448 13.28 -28.00 13.11
N LEU A 449 14.20 -27.06 12.92
CA LEU A 449 14.33 -26.34 11.64
C LEU A 449 15.10 -27.16 10.61
N GLU A 450 14.40 -27.96 9.82
CA GLU A 450 15.03 -28.75 8.76
C GLU A 450 15.39 -27.87 7.54
N LYS A 451 16.67 -27.50 7.42
CA LYS A 451 17.26 -26.82 6.24
C LYS A 451 16.48 -25.56 5.78
N PRO A 452 16.37 -24.53 6.64
CA PRO A 452 15.74 -23.27 6.24
C PRO A 452 16.54 -22.63 5.10
N LEU A 453 15.85 -22.22 4.01
CA LEU A 453 16.46 -21.50 2.89
C LEU A 453 16.29 -19.98 2.96
N THR A 454 15.49 -19.49 3.90
CA THR A 454 15.19 -18.07 4.06
C THR A 454 15.32 -17.65 5.51
N VAL A 455 15.70 -16.40 5.75
CA VAL A 455 15.77 -15.84 7.12
C VAL A 455 14.36 -15.76 7.72
N MET A 456 13.38 -15.27 6.96
CA MET A 456 11.99 -15.24 7.39
C MET A 456 11.35 -16.61 7.25
N GLN A 457 10.63 -17.03 8.28
CA GLN A 457 9.83 -18.24 8.36
C GLN A 457 8.44 -17.87 8.87
N TYR A 458 7.43 -18.71 8.65
CA TYR A 458 6.12 -18.48 9.23
C TYR A 458 5.33 -19.76 9.52
N LEU A 459 4.46 -19.66 10.51
CA LEU A 459 3.47 -20.68 10.86
C LEU A 459 2.11 -20.29 10.29
N LYS A 460 1.36 -21.27 9.78
CA LYS A 460 -0.09 -21.20 9.56
C LYS A 460 -0.75 -22.25 10.45
N VAL A 461 -1.59 -21.80 11.38
CA VAL A 461 -2.33 -22.65 12.32
C VAL A 461 -3.81 -22.56 12.01
N ALA A 462 -4.42 -23.70 11.68
CA ALA A 462 -5.84 -23.80 11.36
C ALA A 462 -6.58 -24.63 12.43
N LEU A 463 -7.68 -24.09 12.95
CA LEU A 463 -8.68 -24.82 13.73
C LEU A 463 -9.69 -25.44 12.75
N ILE A 464 -9.90 -26.75 12.87
CA ILE A 464 -10.72 -27.54 11.95
C ILE A 464 -11.82 -28.24 12.75
N ASP A 465 -13.06 -28.17 12.26
CA ASP A 465 -14.21 -28.85 12.87
C ASP A 465 -14.17 -30.38 12.66
N HIS A 466 -15.14 -31.10 13.24
CA HIS A 466 -15.24 -32.56 13.10
C HIS A 466 -15.57 -33.02 11.67
N SER A 467 -16.05 -32.12 10.81
CA SER A 467 -16.41 -32.38 9.42
C SER A 467 -15.26 -32.07 8.44
N GLY A 468 -14.16 -31.51 8.94
CA GLY A 468 -13.00 -31.13 8.13
C GLY A 468 -13.01 -29.67 7.64
N ASN A 469 -13.98 -28.85 8.04
CA ASN A 469 -14.03 -27.45 7.63
C ASN A 469 -13.11 -26.59 8.51
N ILE A 470 -12.48 -25.59 7.89
CA ILE A 470 -11.67 -24.61 8.62
C ILE A 470 -12.59 -23.64 9.38
N ILE A 471 -12.44 -23.61 10.70
CA ILE A 471 -13.10 -22.65 11.59
C ILE A 471 -12.36 -21.32 11.58
N GLN A 472 -11.03 -21.34 11.74
CA GLN A 472 -10.20 -20.13 11.77
C GLN A 472 -8.77 -20.48 11.38
N THR A 473 -8.07 -19.52 10.78
CA THR A 473 -6.62 -19.59 10.59
C THR A 473 -5.93 -18.40 11.26
N LYS A 474 -4.81 -18.65 11.95
CA LYS A 474 -3.88 -17.61 12.42
C LYS A 474 -2.49 -17.89 11.85
N SER A 475 -1.73 -16.82 11.60
CA SER A 475 -0.35 -16.92 11.13
C SER A 475 0.59 -16.17 12.06
N LYS A 476 1.84 -16.64 12.15
CA LYS A 476 2.88 -15.98 12.94
C LYS A 476 4.24 -16.13 12.27
N HIS A 477 4.93 -15.02 12.08
CA HIS A 477 6.28 -14.97 11.54
C HIS A 477 7.34 -15.15 12.63
N PHE A 478 8.48 -15.74 12.27
CA PHE A 478 9.69 -15.80 13.09
C PHE A 478 10.93 -15.85 12.18
N THR A 479 12.13 -15.66 12.72
CA THR A 479 13.37 -15.63 11.93
C THR A 479 14.36 -16.72 12.30
N VAL A 480 15.22 -17.08 11.34
CA VAL A 480 16.42 -17.89 11.57
C VAL A 480 17.63 -16.97 11.70
N SER A 481 18.27 -16.95 12.88
CA SER A 481 19.28 -15.94 13.25
C SER A 481 20.70 -16.21 12.74
N ASN A 482 21.03 -17.46 12.43
CA ASN A 482 22.37 -17.90 11.99
C ASN A 482 22.38 -18.38 10.54
N LEU A 483 21.42 -17.91 9.73
CA LEU A 483 21.41 -18.17 8.30
C LEU A 483 22.26 -17.11 7.59
N HIS A 484 23.30 -17.54 6.88
CA HIS A 484 24.24 -16.68 6.18
C HIS A 484 24.30 -17.06 4.70
N PRO A 485 24.58 -16.09 3.79
CA PRO A 485 24.91 -16.41 2.41
C PRO A 485 26.17 -17.31 2.36
N ALA A 486 26.33 -18.05 1.26
CA ALA A 486 27.52 -18.89 1.10
C ALA A 486 28.78 -18.01 1.03
N ASN A 487 29.91 -18.52 1.54
CA ASN A 487 31.15 -17.75 1.61
C ASN A 487 31.75 -17.44 0.22
N ASP A 488 31.37 -18.21 -0.79
CA ASP A 488 31.80 -18.11 -2.18
C ASP A 488 30.79 -17.37 -3.09
N ASP A 489 29.67 -16.89 -2.55
CA ASP A 489 28.69 -16.11 -3.32
C ASP A 489 29.17 -14.67 -3.54
N MET A 490 29.18 -14.23 -4.80
CA MET A 490 29.27 -12.81 -5.14
C MET A 490 27.95 -12.11 -4.82
N ARG A 491 28.00 -11.04 -4.02
CA ARG A 491 26.81 -10.27 -3.62
C ARG A 491 26.79 -8.90 -4.28
N ILE A 492 25.63 -8.51 -4.79
CA ILE A 492 25.39 -7.14 -5.22
C ILE A 492 24.63 -6.41 -4.11
N ILE A 493 25.33 -5.46 -3.50
CA ILE A 493 24.84 -4.71 -2.35
C ILE A 493 24.32 -3.35 -2.82
N VAL A 494 23.09 -3.03 -2.42
CA VAL A 494 22.51 -1.69 -2.64
C VAL A 494 22.30 -0.99 -1.30
N TRP A 495 22.85 0.21 -1.19
CA TRP A 495 22.45 1.18 -0.19
C TRP A 495 21.32 2.03 -0.75
N ASN A 496 20.17 2.00 -0.09
CA ASN A 496 19.02 2.80 -0.49
C ASN A 496 18.33 3.43 0.72
N ASN A 497 17.60 4.51 0.45
CA ASN A 497 16.55 4.97 1.33
C ASN A 497 15.21 4.46 0.75
N ARG A 498 14.52 3.57 1.46
CA ARG A 498 13.25 2.94 1.04
C ARG A 498 12.27 2.92 2.21
N PRO A 499 10.93 2.88 1.97
CA PRO A 499 9.99 2.82 3.08
C PRO A 499 10.05 1.44 3.74
N LYS A 500 10.54 1.40 4.98
CA LYS A 500 10.78 0.15 5.72
C LYS A 500 9.51 -0.51 6.25
N LEU A 501 8.42 0.26 6.36
CA LEU A 501 7.17 -0.15 7.01
C LEU A 501 6.03 -0.41 6.01
N GLU A 502 6.25 -0.19 4.71
CA GLU A 502 5.21 -0.33 3.68
C GLU A 502 5.46 -1.59 2.83
N PRO A 503 4.99 -2.77 3.28
CA PRO A 503 5.25 -4.02 2.58
C PRO A 503 4.59 -4.07 1.20
N PHE A 504 3.50 -3.31 0.98
CA PHE A 504 2.65 -3.44 -0.19
C PHE A 504 3.42 -3.27 -1.50
N TYR A 505 4.18 -2.18 -1.62
CA TYR A 505 5.01 -1.93 -2.79
C TYR A 505 6.51 -2.12 -2.54
N THR A 506 6.98 -2.03 -1.29
CA THR A 506 8.41 -2.23 -0.99
C THR A 506 8.85 -3.67 -1.23
N VAL A 507 8.05 -4.66 -0.81
CA VAL A 507 8.38 -6.07 -1.04
C VAL A 507 8.43 -6.40 -2.54
N PRO A 508 7.45 -6.01 -3.38
CA PRO A 508 7.57 -6.13 -4.83
C PRO A 508 8.80 -5.43 -5.44
N ILE A 509 9.15 -4.22 -4.99
CA ILE A 509 10.36 -3.50 -5.46
C ILE A 509 11.62 -4.33 -5.17
N LEU A 510 11.76 -4.84 -3.95
CA LEU A 510 12.93 -5.63 -3.56
C LEU A 510 12.97 -6.99 -4.25
N LYS A 511 11.82 -7.64 -4.44
CA LYS A 511 11.73 -8.87 -5.25
C LYS A 511 12.14 -8.60 -6.70
N TYR A 512 11.77 -7.45 -7.24
CA TYR A 512 12.21 -7.01 -8.57
C TYR A 512 13.73 -6.79 -8.61
N TRP A 513 14.30 -6.14 -7.61
CA TRP A 513 15.76 -5.96 -7.48
C TRP A 513 16.50 -7.29 -7.40
N ARG A 514 16.03 -8.21 -6.55
CA ARG A 514 16.56 -9.58 -6.43
C ARG A 514 16.52 -10.33 -7.75
N LYS A 515 15.41 -10.24 -8.47
CA LYS A 515 15.28 -10.84 -9.81
C LYS A 515 16.30 -10.28 -10.81
N ASN A 516 16.79 -9.06 -10.59
CA ASN A 516 17.79 -8.40 -11.42
C ASN A 516 19.22 -8.44 -10.80
N GLY A 517 19.46 -9.35 -9.86
CA GLY A 517 20.80 -9.64 -9.32
C GLY A 517 21.18 -8.90 -8.04
N VAL A 518 20.37 -7.95 -7.56
CA VAL A 518 20.61 -7.29 -6.26
C VAL A 518 20.06 -8.17 -5.14
N ASP A 519 20.92 -8.84 -4.39
CA ASP A 519 20.50 -9.79 -3.35
C ASP A 519 20.65 -9.25 -1.92
N THR A 520 21.35 -8.14 -1.73
CA THR A 520 21.73 -7.62 -0.42
C THR A 520 21.40 -6.13 -0.29
N THR A 521 20.82 -5.73 0.84
CA THR A 521 20.61 -4.32 1.19
C THR A 521 21.49 -3.91 2.36
N TYR A 522 22.13 -2.74 2.25
CA TYR A 522 22.85 -2.11 3.36
C TYR A 522 21.95 -1.09 4.06
N VAL A 523 21.18 -1.54 5.05
CA VAL A 523 20.21 -0.73 5.80
C VAL A 523 20.05 -1.30 7.21
N SER A 524 19.52 -0.51 8.16
CA SER A 524 19.06 -1.06 9.45
C SER A 524 18.03 -2.17 9.21
N PHE A 525 18.06 -3.22 10.05
CA PHE A 525 17.17 -4.36 9.91
C PHE A 525 15.69 -3.95 9.76
N ASP A 526 15.03 -4.45 8.73
CA ASP A 526 13.62 -4.18 8.46
C ASP A 526 12.87 -5.41 7.93
N GLY A 527 11.58 -5.50 8.25
CA GLY A 527 10.74 -6.64 7.87
C GLY A 527 10.51 -6.77 6.36
N CYS A 528 10.48 -5.66 5.61
CA CYS A 528 10.24 -5.71 4.16
C CYS A 528 11.39 -6.38 3.41
N GLY A 529 12.64 -6.12 3.81
CA GLY A 529 13.82 -6.77 3.24
C GLY A 529 13.76 -8.29 3.43
N THR A 530 13.45 -8.73 4.65
CA THR A 530 13.37 -10.15 4.97
C THR A 530 12.20 -10.83 4.25
N LEU A 531 11.04 -10.18 4.15
CA LEU A 531 9.89 -10.64 3.35
C LEU A 531 10.19 -10.74 1.85
N ALA A 532 11.14 -9.97 1.35
CA ALA A 532 11.62 -10.05 -0.03
C ALA A 532 12.79 -11.04 -0.21
N ASN A 533 13.14 -11.79 0.83
CA ASN A 533 14.30 -12.69 0.89
C ASN A 533 15.66 -11.99 0.71
N MET A 534 15.74 -10.67 0.87
CA MET A 534 16.98 -9.92 0.77
C MET A 534 17.91 -10.24 1.95
N TRP A 535 19.20 -10.41 1.67
CA TRP A 535 20.22 -10.36 2.70
C TRP A 535 20.34 -8.94 3.24
N GLN A 536 20.69 -8.82 4.51
CA GLN A 536 20.82 -7.53 5.18
C GLN A 536 22.21 -7.40 5.77
N ILE A 537 22.87 -6.31 5.42
CA ILE A 537 24.07 -5.85 6.11
C ILE A 537 23.60 -4.68 6.98
N PRO A 538 23.60 -4.83 8.32
CA PRO A 538 23.18 -3.73 9.19
C PRO A 538 24.12 -2.55 9.01
N ILE A 539 23.59 -1.34 9.16
CA ILE A 539 24.41 -0.13 9.24
C ILE A 539 25.28 -0.28 10.50
N LEU A 540 26.58 -0.47 10.31
CA LEU A 540 27.57 -0.37 11.37
C LEU A 540 27.63 1.10 11.79
N ASP A 541 27.01 1.43 12.92
CA ASP A 541 27.09 2.75 13.55
C ASP A 541 28.42 2.96 14.28
N ARG A 542 29.19 1.88 14.52
CA ARG A 542 30.58 1.93 15.00
C ARG A 542 31.43 0.84 14.35
N LEU A 543 32.51 1.26 13.69
CA LEU A 543 33.71 0.43 13.61
C LEU A 543 34.37 0.54 14.98
N VAL A 544 34.32 -0.52 15.77
CA VAL A 544 35.23 -0.65 16.92
C VAL A 544 36.54 -1.14 16.34
N ASP A 545 37.53 -0.25 16.29
CA ASP A 545 38.91 -0.66 16.04
C ASP A 545 39.38 -1.39 17.30
N GLU A 546 39.42 -2.73 17.28
CA GLU A 546 39.95 -3.54 18.38
C GLU A 546 41.50 -3.53 18.43
N LYS A 547 42.16 -2.47 17.95
CA LYS A 547 43.62 -2.27 18.07
C LYS A 547 44.06 -1.36 19.21
N THR A 548 43.21 -1.01 20.17
CA THR A 548 43.63 -0.33 21.42
C THR A 548 43.04 -0.96 22.65
#